data_AF-A0A0T5NS87-F1
#
_entry.id   AF-A0A0T5NS87-F1
#
_cell.length_a   1.000
_cell.length_b   1.000
_cell.length_c   1.000
_cell.angle_alpha   90.00
_cell.angle_beta   90.00
_cell.angle_gamma   90.00
#
_symmetry.space_group_name_H-M   'P 1'
#
loop_
_entity.id
_entity.type
_entity.pdbx_description
1 polymer ?
#
loop_
_entity_poly.entity_id
_entity_poly.type
_entity_poly.pdbx_seq_one_letter_code
_entity_poly.pdbx_strand_id
1 'polypeptide(L)'
;MLPNWFNKWNSDNPTNIYGPAIAIGVVGGAVLVAAWLVSANQSSAVDSLQTGPRGTGMSVPKFKSDLGEPDPGIAGYMATRSDPVVPQGGEELAGDARENVPPGLEGLTVENYDRLLAAMRQWTGIPDLFEDMDNYQTSVGYTMIGMTQNLNENWDGHVNANAEVGVTCYTCHRGQPVPSDVWFDISPVNERVEGWGAVQNRVTPLSSYTSLPSDALQTYLVDGESIKVHDLDSRVEGVPGVDDYPGIQHAERTYAFMNYISNSLGVNCVFCHNSRAFYDGAQVTPQWATETLGIQMVQELNNDYLIPIAGLLPENRLGPKNGDAPKAACRTCHKGYQQPLQGTNVIKDWPELATTGDPDYGQ
;
A
#
# COMPACT_ATOMS: atom_id res chain seq x y z
N MET A 1 -70.81 13.92 36.67
CA MET A 1 -70.05 14.83 37.55
C MET A 1 -69.24 13.97 38.50
N LEU A 2 -67.94 14.24 38.64
CA LEU A 2 -67.08 13.46 39.54
C LEU A 2 -67.41 13.78 41.00
N PRO A 3 -67.28 12.82 41.95
CA PRO A 3 -67.58 13.04 43.36
C PRO A 3 -66.76 14.18 43.99
N ASN A 4 -67.35 14.93 44.92
CA ASN A 4 -66.68 16.08 45.57
C ASN A 4 -65.36 15.72 46.25
N TRP A 5 -65.24 14.51 46.79
CA TRP A 5 -63.99 14.04 47.40
C TRP A 5 -62.87 13.86 46.37
N PHE A 6 -63.19 13.47 45.13
CA PHE A 6 -62.22 13.28 44.05
C PHE A 6 -61.66 14.62 43.56
N ASN A 7 -62.55 15.61 43.40
CA ASN A 7 -62.14 16.96 43.01
C ASN A 7 -61.31 17.65 44.11
N LYS A 8 -61.69 17.47 45.39
CA LYS A 8 -60.93 17.99 46.52
C LYS A 8 -59.56 17.31 46.65
N TRP A 9 -59.50 15.98 46.54
CA TRP A 9 -58.24 15.24 46.62
C TRP A 9 -57.26 15.64 45.51
N ASN A 10 -57.72 15.82 44.27
CA ASN A 10 -56.88 16.29 43.16
C ASN A 10 -56.42 17.75 43.32
N SER A 11 -57.27 18.61 43.89
CA SER A 11 -56.91 19.99 44.22
C SER A 11 -55.84 20.06 45.31
N ASP A 12 -55.97 19.20 46.33
CA ASP A 12 -55.08 19.18 47.50
C ASP A 12 -53.77 18.40 47.23
N ASN A 13 -53.73 17.56 46.19
CA ASN A 13 -52.58 16.73 45.80
C ASN A 13 -52.27 16.88 44.29
N PRO A 14 -51.88 18.09 43.82
CA PRO A 14 -51.55 18.29 42.42
C PRO A 14 -50.32 17.45 42.05
N THR A 15 -50.53 16.34 41.36
CA THR A 15 -49.45 15.50 40.88
C THR A 15 -48.82 16.19 39.67
N ASN A 16 -47.59 16.67 39.81
CA ASN A 16 -46.88 17.32 38.71
C ASN A 16 -46.46 16.28 37.67
N ILE A 17 -47.35 15.96 36.74
CA ILE A 17 -47.07 15.09 35.59
C ILE A 17 -46.30 15.82 34.48
N TYR A 18 -46.38 17.16 34.45
CA TYR A 18 -45.75 17.98 33.42
C TYR A 18 -44.22 18.05 33.59
N GLY A 19 -43.72 18.16 34.82
CA GLY A 19 -42.28 18.17 35.10
C GLY A 19 -41.55 16.93 34.58
N PRO A 20 -41.96 15.71 34.99
CA PRO A 20 -41.42 14.46 34.46
C PRO A 20 -41.62 14.30 32.95
N ALA A 21 -42.78 14.68 32.42
CA ALA A 21 -43.04 14.61 30.98
C ALA A 21 -42.13 15.54 30.16
N ILE A 22 -41.88 16.76 30.65
CA ILE A 22 -40.92 17.70 30.04
C ILE A 22 -39.51 17.11 30.11
N ALA A 23 -39.08 16.59 31.28
CA ALA A 23 -37.75 16.00 31.43
C ALA A 23 -37.53 14.81 30.47
N ILE A 24 -38.49 13.89 30.38
CA ILE A 24 -38.45 12.76 29.45
C ILE A 24 -38.46 13.24 27.99
N GLY A 25 -39.28 14.24 27.67
CA GLY A 25 -39.33 14.83 26.34
C GLY A 25 -38.01 15.49 25.92
N VAL A 26 -37.35 16.21 26.83
CA VAL A 26 -36.03 16.82 26.57
C VAL A 26 -34.96 15.76 26.39
N VAL A 27 -34.90 14.75 27.26
CA VAL A 27 -33.92 13.65 27.14
C VAL A 27 -34.14 12.85 25.86
N GLY A 28 -35.39 12.48 25.56
CA GLY A 28 -35.74 11.78 24.33
C GLY A 28 -35.42 12.59 23.07
N GLY A 29 -35.73 13.89 23.08
CA GLY A 29 -35.38 14.80 21.99
C GLY A 29 -33.86 14.92 21.79
N ALA A 30 -33.09 15.06 22.88
CA ALA A 30 -31.63 15.11 22.81
C ALA A 30 -31.03 13.82 22.26
N VAL A 31 -31.55 12.65 22.67
CA VAL A 31 -31.13 11.35 22.12
C VAL A 31 -31.44 11.25 20.64
N LEU A 32 -32.63 11.67 20.19
CA LEU A 32 -33.00 11.67 18.77
C LEU A 32 -32.12 12.61 17.95
N VAL A 33 -31.80 13.81 18.46
CA VAL A 33 -30.91 14.76 17.77
C VAL A 33 -29.48 14.22 17.73
N ALA A 34 -28.97 13.65 18.81
CA ALA A 34 -27.64 13.04 18.84
C ALA A 34 -27.56 11.84 17.88
N ALA A 35 -28.57 10.97 17.91
CA ALA A 35 -28.68 9.86 16.98
C ALA A 35 -28.76 10.35 15.54
N TRP A 36 -29.52 11.41 15.26
CA TRP A 36 -29.60 12.02 13.94
C TRP A 36 -28.27 12.64 13.50
N LEU A 37 -27.55 13.36 14.36
CA LEU A 37 -26.24 13.92 14.03
C LEU A 37 -25.20 12.82 13.71
N VAL A 38 -25.29 11.68 14.39
CA VAL A 38 -24.45 10.50 14.10
C VAL A 38 -24.92 9.80 12.83
N SER A 39 -26.24 9.66 12.61
CA SER A 39 -26.81 8.87 11.50
C SER A 39 -26.97 9.64 10.18
N ALA A 40 -27.06 10.97 10.23
CA ALA A 40 -27.27 11.82 9.05
C ALA A 40 -26.07 11.85 8.11
N ASN A 41 -24.98 11.16 8.47
CA ASN A 41 -23.75 11.02 7.73
C ASN A 41 -23.04 12.38 7.53
N GLN A 42 -21.72 12.42 7.65
CA GLN A 42 -20.93 13.62 7.34
C GLN A 42 -20.78 13.76 5.81
N SER A 43 -21.88 13.67 5.06
CA SER A 43 -21.89 13.70 3.60
C SER A 43 -21.26 14.97 3.02
N SER A 44 -21.30 16.09 3.74
CA SER A 44 -20.61 17.32 3.37
C SER A 44 -19.09 17.26 3.56
N ALA A 45 -18.60 16.39 4.46
CA ALA A 45 -17.19 16.24 4.81
C ALA A 45 -16.46 15.20 3.94
N VAL A 46 -17.19 14.42 3.15
CA VAL A 46 -16.62 13.41 2.25
C VAL A 46 -16.80 13.78 0.78
N ASP A 47 -15.87 13.34 -0.05
CA ASP A 47 -16.03 13.23 -1.49
C ASP A 47 -16.04 11.74 -1.89
N SER A 48 -16.61 11.38 -3.03
CA SER A 48 -16.85 9.98 -3.41
C SER A 48 -16.53 9.73 -4.87
N LEU A 49 -15.55 8.87 -5.12
CA LEU A 49 -15.25 8.36 -6.45
C LEU A 49 -16.19 7.20 -6.76
N GLN A 50 -17.05 7.36 -7.76
CA GLN A 50 -17.89 6.26 -8.26
C GLN A 50 -17.06 5.33 -9.15
N THR A 51 -16.99 4.05 -8.78
CA THR A 51 -16.14 3.04 -9.45
C THR A 51 -16.92 1.98 -10.22
N GLY A 52 -18.27 2.05 -10.22
CA GLY A 52 -19.12 1.13 -10.96
C GLY A 52 -20.48 1.71 -11.35
N PRO A 53 -21.36 0.92 -11.99
CA PRO A 53 -22.68 1.37 -12.42
C PRO A 53 -23.53 1.93 -11.27
N ARG A 54 -24.37 2.93 -11.56
CA ARG A 54 -25.25 3.55 -10.56
C ARG A 54 -26.12 2.50 -9.83
N GLY A 55 -26.25 2.65 -8.51
CA GLY A 55 -27.06 1.75 -7.67
C GLY A 55 -26.36 0.45 -7.23
N THR A 56 -25.10 0.22 -7.63
CA THR A 56 -24.32 -0.96 -7.19
C THR A 56 -23.61 -0.76 -5.84
N GLY A 57 -23.56 0.47 -5.33
CA GLY A 57 -22.80 0.81 -4.13
C GLY A 57 -21.28 0.87 -4.33
N MET A 58 -20.80 0.72 -5.57
CA MET A 58 -19.38 0.85 -5.92
C MET A 58 -18.94 2.32 -5.85
N SER A 59 -18.45 2.71 -4.67
CA SER A 59 -17.98 4.06 -4.36
C SER A 59 -16.81 4.00 -3.38
N VAL A 60 -15.79 4.83 -3.61
CA VAL A 60 -14.68 5.05 -2.69
C VAL A 60 -14.84 6.43 -2.04
N PRO A 61 -15.49 6.51 -0.87
CA PRO A 61 -15.59 7.75 -0.13
C PRO A 61 -14.27 8.08 0.58
N LYS A 62 -13.86 9.34 0.55
CA LYS A 62 -12.71 9.88 1.30
C LYS A 62 -13.09 11.20 1.97
N PHE A 63 -12.47 11.52 3.10
CA PHE A 63 -12.66 12.84 3.71
C PHE A 63 -12.02 13.92 2.83
N LYS A 64 -12.70 15.06 2.71
CA LYS A 64 -12.18 16.23 1.97
C LYS A 64 -10.92 16.80 2.60
N SER A 65 -10.76 16.66 3.92
CA SER A 65 -9.51 17.01 4.62
C SER A 65 -8.33 16.23 4.05
N ASP A 66 -8.50 14.92 3.91
CA ASP A 66 -7.44 14.01 3.49
C ASP A 66 -7.10 14.19 2.00
N LEU A 67 -8.10 14.55 1.19
CA LEU A 67 -7.89 14.92 -0.22
C LEU A 67 -7.22 16.28 -0.39
N GLY A 68 -7.39 17.19 0.58
CA GLY A 68 -6.81 18.53 0.56
C GLY A 68 -5.34 18.58 0.98
N GLU A 69 -4.84 17.51 1.62
CA GLU A 69 -3.45 17.38 2.06
C GLU A 69 -2.67 16.46 1.10
N PRO A 70 -1.72 16.98 0.29
CA PRO A 70 -0.95 16.15 -0.64
C PRO A 70 0.03 15.23 0.09
N ASP A 71 0.53 14.19 -0.59
CA ASP A 71 1.61 13.36 -0.05
C ASP A 71 2.83 14.27 0.25
N PRO A 72 3.27 14.37 1.52
CA PRO A 72 4.41 15.22 1.88
C PRO A 72 5.71 14.80 1.18
N GLY A 73 5.81 13.53 0.73
CA GLY A 73 6.91 13.04 -0.10
C GLY A 73 7.03 13.79 -1.43
N ILE A 74 5.96 14.35 -1.98
CA ILE A 74 6.03 15.11 -3.23
C ILE A 74 6.95 16.33 -3.05
N ALA A 75 6.78 17.08 -1.96
CA ALA A 75 7.64 18.22 -1.69
C ALA A 75 9.10 17.81 -1.52
N GLY A 76 9.36 16.67 -0.87
CA GLY A 76 10.69 16.12 -0.71
C GLY A 76 11.33 15.68 -2.04
N TYR A 77 10.58 15.01 -2.92
CA TYR A 77 11.07 14.67 -4.27
C TYR A 77 11.38 15.94 -5.07
N MET A 78 10.45 16.91 -5.10
CA MET A 78 10.60 18.15 -5.88
C MET A 78 11.81 18.98 -5.45
N ALA A 79 12.24 18.90 -4.18
CA ALA A 79 13.45 19.54 -3.70
C ALA A 79 14.75 18.96 -4.29
N THR A 80 14.70 17.73 -4.80
CA THR A 80 15.84 17.00 -5.37
C THR A 80 15.82 16.91 -6.90
N ARG A 81 14.76 17.45 -7.53
CA ARG A 81 14.60 17.46 -8.99
C ARG A 81 15.75 18.23 -9.64
N SER A 82 16.22 17.72 -10.77
CA SER A 82 17.14 18.41 -11.65
C SER A 82 16.85 17.97 -13.09
N ASP A 83 16.89 18.90 -14.04
CA ASP A 83 16.59 18.59 -15.44
C ASP A 83 17.74 17.78 -16.06
N PRO A 84 17.42 16.77 -16.89
CA PRO A 84 18.45 15.93 -17.48
C PRO A 84 19.18 16.67 -18.60
N VAL A 85 20.47 16.36 -18.79
CA VAL A 85 21.34 17.08 -19.74
C VAL A 85 21.52 16.25 -21.00
N VAL A 86 21.05 16.76 -22.13
CA VAL A 86 21.14 16.08 -23.43
C VAL A 86 22.61 15.95 -23.86
N PRO A 87 23.17 14.73 -23.97
CA PRO A 87 24.54 14.53 -24.43
C PRO A 87 24.74 15.07 -25.86
N GLN A 88 25.81 15.82 -26.08
CA GLN A 88 26.20 16.40 -27.37
C GLN A 88 27.20 15.52 -28.14
N GLY A 89 27.78 14.52 -27.48
CA GLY A 89 28.78 13.61 -28.03
C GLY A 89 30.22 14.09 -27.78
N GLY A 90 31.08 13.14 -27.41
CA GLY A 90 32.50 13.40 -27.12
C GLY A 90 32.78 13.82 -25.68
N GLU A 91 31.76 13.87 -24.82
CA GLU A 91 31.95 13.97 -23.37
C GLU A 91 32.65 12.74 -22.80
N GLU A 92 33.34 12.94 -21.68
CA GLU A 92 33.90 11.84 -20.90
C GLU A 92 32.78 11.02 -20.26
N LEU A 93 32.92 9.70 -20.30
CA LEU A 93 31.95 8.76 -19.74
C LEU A 93 32.26 8.50 -18.28
N ALA A 94 31.21 8.26 -17.48
CA ALA A 94 31.31 8.02 -16.06
C ALA A 94 32.23 6.83 -15.75
N GLY A 95 32.10 5.73 -16.50
CA GLY A 95 32.91 4.52 -16.32
C GLY A 95 34.43 4.74 -16.49
N ASP A 96 34.84 5.77 -17.24
CA ASP A 96 36.24 6.11 -17.44
C ASP A 96 36.77 7.10 -16.39
N ALA A 97 35.88 7.94 -15.83
CA ALA A 97 36.26 9.12 -15.04
C ALA A 97 35.87 9.06 -13.56
N ARG A 98 35.08 8.07 -13.14
CA ARG A 98 34.58 7.91 -11.77
C ARG A 98 34.88 6.50 -11.27
N GLU A 99 35.20 6.41 -9.99
CA GLU A 99 35.36 5.13 -9.32
C GLU A 99 33.98 4.57 -8.91
N ASN A 100 33.88 3.25 -8.83
CA ASN A 100 32.72 2.53 -8.32
C ASN A 100 31.40 2.89 -9.02
N VAL A 101 31.43 3.21 -10.31
CA VAL A 101 30.23 3.43 -11.12
C VAL A 101 29.39 2.14 -11.14
N PRO A 102 28.10 2.20 -10.79
CA PRO A 102 27.23 1.04 -10.83
C PRO A 102 27.12 0.43 -12.23
N PRO A 103 27.00 -0.91 -12.33
CA PRO A 103 26.72 -1.58 -13.60
C PRO A 103 25.46 -1.02 -14.27
N GLY A 104 25.57 -0.72 -15.57
CA GLY A 104 24.50 -0.11 -16.37
C GLY A 104 24.55 1.42 -16.42
N LEU A 105 25.39 2.07 -15.61
CA LEU A 105 25.54 3.53 -15.59
C LEU A 105 26.89 4.01 -16.13
N GLU A 106 27.77 3.10 -16.55
CA GLU A 106 29.13 3.43 -17.03
C GLU A 106 29.10 4.29 -18.30
N GLY A 107 28.09 4.09 -19.14
CA GLY A 107 27.91 4.82 -20.41
C GLY A 107 27.33 6.23 -20.27
N LEU A 108 26.97 6.66 -19.07
CA LEU A 108 26.48 8.01 -18.85
C LEU A 108 27.60 9.04 -19.01
N THR A 109 27.27 10.25 -19.46
CA THR A 109 28.22 11.37 -19.34
C THR A 109 28.51 11.63 -17.85
N VAL A 110 29.71 12.12 -17.56
CA VAL A 110 30.09 12.50 -16.18
C VAL A 110 29.07 13.45 -15.53
N GLU A 111 28.54 14.41 -16.28
CA GLU A 111 27.55 15.37 -15.77
C GLU A 111 26.21 14.69 -15.41
N ASN A 112 25.70 13.78 -16.27
CA ASN A 112 24.47 13.04 -15.99
C ASN A 112 24.65 12.08 -14.81
N TYR A 113 25.79 11.39 -14.73
CA TYR A 113 26.09 10.50 -13.62
C TYR A 113 26.21 11.24 -12.28
N ASP A 114 26.97 12.35 -12.22
CA ASP A 114 27.15 13.11 -10.98
C ASP A 114 25.82 13.71 -10.50
N ARG A 115 24.94 14.16 -11.42
CA ARG A 115 23.58 14.61 -11.09
C ARG A 115 22.76 13.48 -10.46
N LEU A 116 22.75 12.32 -11.09
CA LEU A 116 22.00 11.15 -10.62
C LEU A 116 22.53 10.66 -9.27
N LEU A 117 23.85 10.57 -9.09
CA LEU A 117 24.48 10.17 -7.84
C LEU A 117 24.12 11.12 -6.69
N ALA A 118 24.14 12.43 -6.94
CA ALA A 118 23.73 13.42 -5.95
C ALA A 118 22.26 13.24 -5.53
N ALA A 119 21.36 12.94 -6.47
CA ALA A 119 19.96 12.67 -6.17
C ALA A 119 19.77 11.36 -5.41
N MET A 120 20.42 10.27 -5.83
CA MET A 120 20.35 8.97 -5.15
C MET A 120 20.82 9.05 -3.69
N ARG A 121 21.88 9.81 -3.40
CA ARG A 121 22.35 10.07 -2.02
C ARG A 121 21.29 10.77 -1.18
N GLN A 122 20.61 11.76 -1.73
CA GLN A 122 19.52 12.45 -1.03
C GLN A 122 18.29 11.55 -0.85
N TRP A 123 17.94 10.77 -1.87
CA TRP A 123 16.76 9.90 -1.82
C TRP A 123 16.89 8.73 -0.87
N THR A 124 18.09 8.15 -0.81
CA THR A 124 18.41 7.07 0.10
C THR A 124 18.83 7.57 1.47
N GLY A 125 19.18 8.84 1.61
CA GLY A 125 19.75 9.38 2.86
C GLY A 125 21.12 8.78 3.19
N ILE A 126 21.86 8.28 2.20
CA ILE A 126 23.20 7.68 2.32
C ILE A 126 24.20 8.66 1.67
N PRO A 127 24.89 9.54 2.43
CA PRO A 127 25.72 10.60 1.84
C PRO A 127 26.94 10.10 1.06
N ASP A 128 27.46 8.94 1.44
CA ASP A 128 28.66 8.27 0.94
C ASP A 128 28.35 7.11 -0.01
N LEU A 129 27.14 7.08 -0.60
CA LEU A 129 26.76 6.06 -1.57
C LEU A 129 27.79 5.99 -2.71
N PHE A 130 28.31 4.78 -2.95
CA PHE A 130 29.35 4.43 -3.93
C PHE A 130 30.74 5.01 -3.69
N GLU A 131 31.03 5.57 -2.51
CA GLU A 131 32.40 6.04 -2.21
C GLU A 131 33.35 4.90 -1.86
N ASP A 132 32.85 3.82 -1.27
CA ASP A 132 33.65 2.68 -0.81
C ASP A 132 33.01 1.35 -1.25
N MET A 133 33.79 0.51 -1.94
CA MET A 133 33.38 -0.84 -2.37
C MET A 133 33.26 -1.83 -1.22
N ASP A 134 33.99 -1.60 -0.12
CA ASP A 134 33.92 -2.44 1.07
C ASP A 134 32.67 -2.12 1.91
N ASN A 135 31.98 -0.99 1.64
CA ASN A 135 30.70 -0.68 2.26
C ASN A 135 29.58 -1.53 1.63
N TYR A 136 28.88 -2.30 2.46
CA TYR A 136 27.75 -3.13 2.02
C TYR A 136 26.66 -2.35 1.27
N GLN A 137 26.48 -1.05 1.59
CA GLN A 137 25.51 -0.19 0.94
C GLN A 137 25.83 0.05 -0.54
N THR A 138 27.11 0.03 -0.93
CA THR A 138 27.53 0.10 -2.34
C THR A 138 27.08 -1.15 -3.09
N SER A 139 27.37 -2.33 -2.53
CA SER A 139 26.95 -3.61 -3.12
C SER A 139 25.42 -3.72 -3.25
N VAL A 140 24.68 -3.32 -2.20
CA VAL A 140 23.21 -3.27 -2.24
C VAL A 140 22.73 -2.24 -3.27
N GLY A 141 23.36 -1.07 -3.34
CA GLY A 141 22.99 -0.01 -4.26
C GLY A 141 23.10 -0.42 -5.74
N TYR A 142 24.10 -1.24 -6.10
CA TYR A 142 24.21 -1.81 -7.45
C TYR A 142 23.01 -2.69 -7.79
N THR A 143 22.60 -3.57 -6.86
CA THR A 143 21.39 -4.39 -7.02
C THR A 143 20.13 -3.50 -7.16
N MET A 144 20.01 -2.45 -6.35
CA MET A 144 18.85 -1.55 -6.38
C MET A 144 18.71 -0.73 -7.67
N ILE A 145 19.83 -0.39 -8.33
CA ILE A 145 19.81 0.30 -9.63
C ILE A 145 19.24 -0.61 -10.71
N GLY A 146 19.76 -1.83 -10.84
CA GLY A 146 19.23 -2.80 -11.79
C GLY A 146 17.76 -3.14 -11.51
N MET A 147 17.38 -3.23 -10.24
CA MET A 147 15.99 -3.40 -9.81
C MET A 147 15.10 -2.22 -10.26
N THR A 148 15.57 -0.98 -10.09
CA THR A 148 14.81 0.22 -10.45
C THR A 148 14.62 0.33 -11.97
N GLN A 149 15.68 0.10 -12.76
CA GLN A 149 15.59 0.07 -14.22
C GLN A 149 14.64 -1.03 -14.71
N ASN A 150 14.73 -2.23 -14.13
CA ASN A 150 13.84 -3.33 -14.46
C ASN A 150 12.36 -3.03 -14.14
N LEU A 151 12.08 -2.37 -13.01
CA LEU A 151 10.72 -1.94 -12.66
C LEU A 151 10.16 -0.93 -13.68
N ASN A 152 10.98 0.00 -14.15
CA ASN A 152 10.55 1.01 -15.11
C ASN A 152 10.40 0.46 -16.53
N GLU A 153 11.22 -0.53 -16.90
CA GLU A 153 11.25 -1.10 -18.24
C GLU A 153 10.28 -2.27 -18.41
N ASN A 154 10.41 -3.30 -17.58
CA ASN A 154 9.69 -4.57 -17.75
C ASN A 154 8.35 -4.61 -17.01
N TRP A 155 8.13 -3.70 -16.07
CA TRP A 155 6.88 -3.56 -15.32
C TRP A 155 6.10 -2.27 -15.66
N ASP A 156 6.35 -1.69 -16.83
CA ASP A 156 5.65 -0.51 -17.39
C ASP A 156 4.11 -0.66 -17.30
N GLY A 157 3.58 -1.85 -17.60
CA GLY A 157 2.15 -2.16 -17.50
C GLY A 157 1.55 -2.03 -16.10
N HIS A 158 2.38 -1.98 -15.05
CA HIS A 158 1.99 -1.64 -13.69
C HIS A 158 2.38 -0.19 -13.36
N VAL A 159 3.67 0.15 -13.44
CA VAL A 159 4.18 1.43 -12.93
C VAL A 159 3.69 2.62 -13.75
N ASN A 160 3.44 2.45 -15.04
CA ASN A 160 2.97 3.50 -15.97
C ASN A 160 1.55 3.28 -16.48
N ALA A 161 0.78 2.38 -15.86
CA ALA A 161 -0.53 1.92 -16.34
C ALA A 161 -1.55 3.04 -16.67
N ASN A 162 -1.46 4.20 -15.99
CA ASN A 162 -2.36 5.33 -16.21
C ASN A 162 -1.69 6.54 -16.86
N ALA A 163 -0.38 6.69 -16.65
CA ALA A 163 0.44 7.80 -17.14
C ALA A 163 1.90 7.41 -16.99
N GLU A 164 2.77 8.00 -17.79
CA GLU A 164 4.22 7.90 -17.60
C GLU A 164 4.60 8.54 -16.26
N VAL A 165 5.08 7.72 -15.33
CA VAL A 165 5.51 8.15 -14.00
C VAL A 165 6.82 7.51 -13.55
N GLY A 166 6.93 6.19 -13.70
CA GLY A 166 8.02 5.36 -13.22
C GLY A 166 8.21 5.36 -11.70
N VAL A 167 9.34 4.81 -11.27
CA VAL A 167 9.81 4.78 -9.89
C VAL A 167 11.27 5.21 -9.81
N THR A 168 11.67 5.79 -8.68
CA THR A 168 13.06 6.04 -8.33
C THR A 168 13.34 5.50 -6.93
N CYS A 169 14.60 5.61 -6.45
CA CYS A 169 14.94 5.25 -5.07
C CYS A 169 14.05 5.98 -4.05
N TYR A 170 13.63 7.21 -4.37
CA TYR A 170 12.81 8.03 -3.49
C TYR A 170 11.43 7.43 -3.24
N THR A 171 10.85 6.72 -4.21
CA THR A 171 9.53 6.09 -4.10
C THR A 171 9.41 5.25 -2.83
N CYS A 172 10.47 4.49 -2.51
CA CYS A 172 10.56 3.65 -1.31
C CYS A 172 11.27 4.36 -0.15
N HIS A 173 12.48 4.88 -0.39
CA HIS A 173 13.38 5.32 0.69
C HIS A 173 12.94 6.63 1.37
N ARG A 174 12.30 7.53 0.64
CA ARG A 174 11.81 8.82 1.18
C ARG A 174 12.86 9.59 1.99
N GLY A 175 14.13 9.53 1.58
CA GLY A 175 15.26 10.19 2.25
C GLY A 175 15.85 9.42 3.44
N GLN A 176 15.54 8.13 3.61
CA GLN A 176 16.00 7.30 4.71
C GLN A 176 16.74 6.04 4.22
N PRO A 177 17.88 5.66 4.86
CA PRO A 177 18.66 4.48 4.44
C PRO A 177 17.88 3.17 4.51
N VAL A 178 16.92 3.10 5.43
CA VAL A 178 15.96 1.99 5.52
C VAL A 178 14.59 2.53 5.15
N PRO A 179 13.97 2.05 4.06
CA PRO A 179 12.61 2.43 3.71
C PRO A 179 11.63 2.11 4.85
N SER A 180 10.65 2.97 5.06
CA SER A 180 9.49 2.63 5.89
C SER A 180 8.60 1.59 5.20
N ASP A 181 7.72 0.93 5.95
CA ASP A 181 6.75 -0.05 5.43
C ASP A 181 7.36 -1.20 4.62
N VAL A 182 8.62 -1.55 4.90
CA VAL A 182 9.13 -2.89 4.64
C VAL A 182 8.51 -3.88 5.61
N TRP A 183 8.58 -5.17 5.30
CA TRP A 183 8.07 -6.21 6.17
C TRP A 183 9.05 -7.36 6.36
N PHE A 184 8.90 -8.04 7.48
CA PHE A 184 9.63 -9.23 7.89
C PHE A 184 8.63 -10.32 8.26
N ASP A 185 9.05 -11.58 8.18
CA ASP A 185 8.22 -12.68 8.66
C ASP A 185 8.12 -12.64 10.19
N ILE A 186 6.88 -12.57 10.67
CA ILE A 186 6.54 -12.54 12.10
C ILE A 186 5.86 -13.83 12.56
N SER A 187 5.65 -14.79 11.66
CA SER A 187 5.03 -16.07 11.97
C SER A 187 6.00 -16.98 12.74
N PRO A 188 5.48 -17.85 13.64
CA PRO A 188 4.09 -17.92 14.10
C PRO A 188 3.75 -16.77 15.07
N VAL A 189 2.61 -16.11 14.91
CA VAL A 189 2.19 -15.03 15.82
C VAL A 189 1.65 -15.54 17.16
N ASN A 190 1.29 -16.83 17.26
CA ASN A 190 0.96 -17.51 18.52
C ASN A 190 1.85 -18.74 18.72
N GLU A 191 2.83 -18.67 19.62
CA GLU A 191 3.88 -19.69 19.78
C GLU A 191 3.43 -21.00 20.46
N ARG A 192 2.24 -21.04 21.06
CA ARG A 192 1.76 -22.21 21.84
C ARG A 192 0.79 -23.11 21.07
N VAL A 193 0.54 -22.81 19.80
CA VAL A 193 -0.42 -23.52 18.95
C VAL A 193 0.22 -23.75 17.58
N GLU A 194 -0.29 -24.73 16.84
CA GLU A 194 0.21 -25.09 15.51
C GLU A 194 -0.85 -24.85 14.43
N GLY A 195 -0.43 -24.93 13.16
CA GLY A 195 -1.29 -24.77 11.99
C GLY A 195 -1.92 -23.38 11.92
N TRP A 196 -3.18 -23.31 11.47
CA TRP A 196 -3.91 -22.05 11.30
C TRP A 196 -4.00 -21.21 12.57
N GLY A 197 -4.08 -21.83 13.75
CA GLY A 197 -4.11 -21.09 15.02
C GLY A 197 -2.81 -20.32 15.30
N ALA A 198 -1.68 -20.76 14.72
CA ALA A 198 -0.37 -20.15 14.91
C ALA A 198 -0.21 -18.82 14.17
N VAL A 199 -0.98 -18.60 13.09
CA VAL A 199 -0.80 -17.46 12.17
C VAL A 199 -1.90 -16.41 12.25
N GLN A 200 -3.00 -16.63 12.98
CA GLN A 200 -4.13 -15.70 13.08
C GLN A 200 -4.58 -15.43 14.53
N ASN A 201 -5.73 -14.79 14.75
CA ASN A 201 -6.27 -14.45 16.08
C ASN A 201 -5.37 -13.53 16.91
N ARG A 202 -4.49 -12.77 16.26
CA ARG A 202 -3.63 -11.76 16.90
C ARG A 202 -3.61 -10.51 16.02
N VAL A 203 -3.80 -9.36 16.65
CA VAL A 203 -3.72 -8.06 15.98
C VAL A 203 -2.26 -7.79 15.64
N THR A 204 -1.96 -7.65 14.34
CA THR A 204 -0.62 -7.29 13.86
C THR A 204 -0.70 -6.17 12.82
N PRO A 205 0.38 -5.42 12.61
CA PRO A 205 0.45 -4.48 11.49
C PRO A 205 0.28 -5.17 10.12
N LEU A 206 0.82 -6.40 9.94
CA LEU A 206 0.73 -7.14 8.66
C LEU A 206 -0.70 -7.58 8.34
N SER A 207 -1.51 -7.92 9.35
CA SER A 207 -2.94 -8.21 9.17
C SER A 207 -3.80 -6.95 9.07
N SER A 208 -3.20 -5.76 8.89
CA SER A 208 -3.88 -4.46 8.92
C SER A 208 -4.75 -4.28 10.18
N TYR A 209 -4.20 -4.67 11.32
CA TYR A 209 -4.83 -4.63 12.64
C TYR A 209 -6.10 -5.47 12.80
N THR A 210 -6.27 -6.51 11.98
CA THR A 210 -7.35 -7.50 12.13
C THR A 210 -6.89 -8.75 12.86
N SER A 211 -7.83 -9.65 13.19
CA SER A 211 -7.53 -10.99 13.71
C SER A 211 -7.25 -12.03 12.61
N LEU A 212 -7.17 -11.62 11.34
CA LEU A 212 -6.94 -12.50 10.20
C LEU A 212 -5.49 -13.01 10.15
N PRO A 213 -5.17 -14.01 9.29
CA PRO A 213 -3.82 -14.54 9.14
C PRO A 213 -2.78 -13.45 8.84
N SER A 214 -1.68 -13.46 9.59
CA SER A 214 -0.55 -12.52 9.47
C SER A 214 0.55 -13.00 8.53
N ASP A 215 0.42 -14.21 7.99
CA ASP A 215 1.34 -14.83 7.03
C ASP A 215 1.00 -14.52 5.56
N ALA A 216 -0.08 -13.79 5.30
CA ALA A 216 -0.60 -13.60 3.94
C ALA A 216 0.40 -12.97 2.94
N LEU A 217 1.28 -12.06 3.40
CA LEU A 217 2.32 -11.50 2.55
C LEU A 217 3.40 -12.53 2.19
N GLN A 218 3.79 -13.40 3.13
CA GLN A 218 4.72 -14.49 2.85
C GLN A 218 4.12 -15.44 1.82
N THR A 219 2.90 -15.90 2.07
CA THR A 219 2.20 -16.85 1.21
C THR A 219 2.00 -16.34 -0.22
N TYR A 220 1.63 -15.07 -0.40
CA TYR A 220 1.25 -14.57 -1.72
C TYR A 220 2.30 -13.69 -2.41
N LEU A 221 3.18 -13.00 -1.68
CA LEU A 221 4.21 -12.12 -2.26
C LEU A 221 5.61 -12.72 -2.25
N VAL A 222 5.79 -13.91 -1.66
CA VAL A 222 7.05 -14.65 -1.69
C VAL A 222 6.82 -16.04 -2.26
N ASP A 223 5.96 -16.83 -1.62
CA ASP A 223 5.77 -18.25 -1.97
C ASP A 223 4.96 -18.44 -3.27
N GLY A 224 4.23 -17.40 -3.70
CA GLY A 224 3.48 -17.41 -4.95
C GLY A 224 2.28 -18.36 -4.96
N GLU A 225 1.69 -18.65 -3.79
CA GLU A 225 0.53 -19.53 -3.70
C GLU A 225 -0.71 -18.95 -4.39
N SER A 226 -1.66 -19.82 -4.71
CA SER A 226 -2.93 -19.41 -5.33
C SER A 226 -3.80 -18.58 -4.38
N ILE A 227 -4.17 -17.38 -4.81
CA ILE A 227 -5.11 -16.49 -4.10
C ILE A 227 -6.58 -16.96 -4.27
N LYS A 228 -6.87 -17.84 -5.23
CA LYS A 228 -8.22 -18.32 -5.55
C LYS A 228 -8.71 -19.29 -4.47
N VAL A 229 -9.95 -19.09 -4.01
CA VAL A 229 -10.50 -19.81 -2.84
C VAL A 229 -11.86 -20.46 -3.10
N HIS A 230 -12.31 -20.52 -4.36
CA HIS A 230 -13.53 -21.23 -4.72
C HIS A 230 -13.51 -21.67 -6.18
N ASP A 231 -14.36 -22.63 -6.50
CA ASP A 231 -14.63 -23.06 -7.87
C ASP A 231 -15.53 -22.07 -8.62
N LEU A 232 -15.37 -22.02 -9.95
CA LEU A 232 -16.23 -21.20 -10.82
C LEU A 232 -17.54 -21.91 -11.19
N ASP A 233 -17.53 -23.24 -11.14
CA ASP A 233 -18.72 -24.06 -11.41
C ASP A 233 -19.59 -24.21 -10.17
N SER A 234 -20.89 -24.35 -10.37
CA SER A 234 -21.82 -24.62 -9.28
C SER A 234 -21.81 -26.10 -8.92
N ARG A 235 -21.81 -26.41 -7.61
CA ARG A 235 -21.94 -27.78 -7.07
C ARG A 235 -20.81 -28.71 -7.52
N VAL A 236 -19.58 -28.21 -7.56
CA VAL A 236 -18.39 -29.05 -7.78
C VAL A 236 -18.32 -30.12 -6.67
N GLU A 237 -18.00 -31.35 -7.05
CA GLU A 237 -17.74 -32.43 -6.10
C GLU A 237 -16.49 -32.09 -5.29
N GLY A 238 -16.47 -32.41 -4.00
CA GLY A 238 -15.34 -32.09 -3.11
C GLY A 238 -15.80 -31.67 -1.72
N VAL A 239 -14.86 -31.61 -0.78
CA VAL A 239 -15.10 -31.13 0.59
C VAL A 239 -14.12 -30.01 0.89
N PRO A 240 -14.57 -28.77 1.18
CA PRO A 240 -13.68 -27.66 1.50
C PRO A 240 -12.68 -28.03 2.61
N GLY A 241 -11.39 -27.85 2.35
CA GLY A 241 -10.29 -28.18 3.25
C GLY A 241 -9.78 -29.63 3.17
N VAL A 242 -10.23 -30.41 2.19
CA VAL A 242 -9.81 -31.81 1.93
C VAL A 242 -9.35 -31.92 0.48
N ASP A 243 -8.39 -32.81 0.17
CA ASP A 243 -7.96 -33.14 -1.20
C ASP A 243 -7.74 -31.90 -2.10
N ASP A 244 -6.99 -30.92 -1.60
CA ASP A 244 -6.65 -29.64 -2.26
C ASP A 244 -7.81 -28.66 -2.51
N TYR A 245 -9.03 -28.95 -2.03
CA TYR A 245 -10.13 -27.97 -2.06
C TYR A 245 -9.87 -26.85 -1.03
N PRO A 246 -9.87 -25.56 -1.43
CA PRO A 246 -9.67 -24.47 -0.49
C PRO A 246 -10.70 -24.48 0.64
N GLY A 247 -10.21 -24.63 1.87
CA GLY A 247 -11.00 -24.44 3.08
C GLY A 247 -11.25 -22.96 3.40
N ILE A 248 -12.14 -22.69 4.37
CA ILE A 248 -12.46 -21.32 4.83
C ILE A 248 -11.21 -20.55 5.29
N GLN A 249 -10.21 -21.25 5.80
CA GLN A 249 -8.97 -20.63 6.26
C GLN A 249 -8.17 -20.00 5.10
N HIS A 250 -8.23 -20.58 3.90
CA HIS A 250 -7.65 -19.96 2.71
C HIS A 250 -8.40 -18.68 2.34
N ALA A 251 -9.74 -18.70 2.46
CA ALA A 251 -10.55 -17.49 2.27
C ALA A 251 -10.22 -16.39 3.29
N GLU A 252 -9.98 -16.75 4.56
CA GLU A 252 -9.51 -15.82 5.60
C GLU A 252 -8.15 -15.22 5.26
N ARG A 253 -7.19 -16.02 4.79
CA ARG A 253 -5.86 -15.53 4.36
C ARG A 253 -5.95 -14.63 3.13
N THR A 254 -6.71 -15.03 2.11
CA THR A 254 -6.98 -14.17 0.93
C THR A 254 -7.63 -12.86 1.37
N TYR A 255 -8.57 -12.90 2.32
CA TYR A 255 -9.19 -11.68 2.83
C TYR A 255 -8.20 -10.79 3.58
N ALA A 256 -7.27 -11.37 4.35
CA ALA A 256 -6.19 -10.64 5.00
C ALA A 256 -5.33 -9.89 3.96
N PHE A 257 -4.98 -10.57 2.87
CA PHE A 257 -4.20 -9.99 1.78
C PHE A 257 -4.94 -8.86 1.06
N MET A 258 -6.22 -9.06 0.72
CA MET A 258 -7.04 -8.02 0.09
C MET A 258 -7.24 -6.80 1.00
N ASN A 259 -7.32 -7.01 2.31
CA ASN A 259 -7.37 -5.92 3.29
C ASN A 259 -6.04 -5.17 3.32
N TYR A 260 -4.91 -5.87 3.29
CA TYR A 260 -3.59 -5.23 3.18
C TYR A 260 -3.46 -4.37 1.92
N ILE A 261 -3.85 -4.88 0.75
CA ILE A 261 -3.84 -4.13 -0.51
C ILE A 261 -4.69 -2.86 -0.38
N SER A 262 -5.94 -2.99 0.08
CA SER A 262 -6.86 -1.86 0.23
C SER A 262 -6.29 -0.74 1.11
N ASN A 263 -5.71 -1.10 2.26
CA ASN A 263 -5.08 -0.13 3.17
C ASN A 263 -3.77 0.45 2.62
N SER A 264 -3.03 -0.32 1.83
CA SER A 264 -1.77 0.13 1.22
C SER A 264 -1.99 1.20 0.16
N LEU A 265 -3.12 1.14 -0.55
CA LEU A 265 -3.50 2.10 -1.59
C LEU A 265 -4.46 3.20 -1.08
N GLY A 266 -4.93 3.09 0.17
CA GLY A 266 -5.93 4.00 0.74
C GLY A 266 -7.24 3.97 -0.04
N VAL A 267 -7.71 2.78 -0.41
CA VAL A 267 -8.97 2.53 -1.13
C VAL A 267 -9.76 1.44 -0.41
N ASN A 268 -10.89 1.02 -0.97
CA ASN A 268 -11.68 -0.10 -0.46
C ASN A 268 -11.85 -1.19 -1.53
N CYS A 269 -12.50 -2.30 -1.18
CA CYS A 269 -12.63 -3.46 -2.05
C CYS A 269 -13.32 -3.15 -3.40
N VAL A 270 -14.27 -2.20 -3.39
CA VAL A 270 -15.04 -1.83 -4.59
C VAL A 270 -14.30 -0.88 -5.53
N PHE A 271 -13.05 -0.54 -5.20
CA PHE A 271 -12.13 0.05 -6.14
C PHE A 271 -11.73 -0.92 -7.26
N CYS A 272 -11.57 -2.21 -6.93
CA CYS A 272 -11.19 -3.26 -7.89
C CYS A 272 -12.36 -4.19 -8.26
N HIS A 273 -13.29 -4.44 -7.33
CA HIS A 273 -14.29 -5.51 -7.50
C HIS A 273 -15.74 -5.02 -7.42
N ASN A 274 -16.64 -5.71 -8.10
CA ASN A 274 -18.03 -5.77 -7.66
C ASN A 274 -18.16 -6.83 -6.56
N SER A 275 -18.45 -6.41 -5.32
CA SER A 275 -18.46 -7.31 -4.15
C SER A 275 -19.52 -8.41 -4.21
N ARG A 276 -20.50 -8.33 -5.13
CA ARG A 276 -21.43 -9.44 -5.37
C ARG A 276 -20.77 -10.68 -5.98
N ALA A 277 -19.62 -10.50 -6.64
CA ALA A 277 -18.86 -11.56 -7.30
C ALA A 277 -17.39 -11.15 -7.47
N PHE A 278 -16.57 -11.31 -6.43
CA PHE A 278 -15.15 -10.91 -6.45
C PHE A 278 -14.32 -11.60 -7.55
N TYR A 279 -14.72 -12.78 -7.98
CA TYR A 279 -14.03 -13.61 -8.98
C TYR A 279 -14.37 -13.27 -10.43
N ASP A 280 -15.45 -12.53 -10.66
CA ASP A 280 -15.99 -12.36 -12.00
C ASP A 280 -15.23 -11.27 -12.75
N GLY A 281 -14.30 -11.68 -13.62
CA GLY A 281 -13.51 -10.78 -14.46
C GLY A 281 -14.34 -9.91 -15.41
N ALA A 282 -15.63 -10.20 -15.63
CA ALA A 282 -16.53 -9.31 -16.38
C ALA A 282 -17.11 -8.18 -15.51
N GLN A 283 -16.84 -8.19 -14.20
CA GLN A 283 -17.42 -7.26 -13.22
C GLN A 283 -16.37 -6.60 -12.31
N VAL A 284 -15.11 -6.63 -12.71
CA VAL A 284 -14.01 -5.89 -12.08
C VAL A 284 -13.79 -4.55 -12.77
N THR A 285 -13.07 -3.66 -12.11
CA THR A 285 -12.56 -2.42 -12.72
C THR A 285 -11.20 -2.68 -13.38
N PRO A 286 -10.70 -1.78 -14.25
CA PRO A 286 -9.35 -1.90 -14.82
C PRO A 286 -8.24 -2.03 -13.77
N GLN A 287 -8.43 -1.45 -12.58
CA GLN A 287 -7.44 -1.50 -11.49
C GLN A 287 -7.19 -2.91 -10.97
N TRP A 288 -8.15 -3.84 -11.13
CA TRP A 288 -7.92 -5.25 -10.82
C TRP A 288 -6.82 -5.87 -11.70
N ALA A 289 -6.74 -5.50 -12.98
CA ALA A 289 -5.69 -5.98 -13.88
C ALA A 289 -4.33 -5.37 -13.51
N THR A 290 -4.29 -4.06 -13.21
CA THR A 290 -3.07 -3.38 -12.74
C THR A 290 -2.55 -3.97 -11.43
N GLU A 291 -3.44 -4.30 -10.48
CA GLU A 291 -3.06 -4.97 -9.23
C GLU A 291 -2.54 -6.39 -9.47
N THR A 292 -3.13 -7.14 -10.40
CA THR A 292 -2.64 -8.49 -10.76
C THR A 292 -1.21 -8.45 -11.30
N LEU A 293 -0.84 -7.40 -12.05
CA LEU A 293 0.55 -7.15 -12.44
C LEU A 293 1.41 -6.74 -11.24
N GLY A 294 0.90 -5.88 -10.36
CA GLY A 294 1.59 -5.43 -9.16
C GLY A 294 1.96 -6.57 -8.20
N ILE A 295 1.10 -7.57 -8.05
CA ILE A 295 1.38 -8.77 -7.25
C ILE A 295 2.58 -9.52 -7.83
N GLN A 296 2.60 -9.77 -9.15
CA GLN A 296 3.69 -10.49 -9.81
C GLN A 296 4.99 -9.67 -9.76
N MET A 297 4.91 -8.35 -9.96
CA MET A 297 6.05 -7.43 -9.83
C MET A 297 6.67 -7.52 -8.44
N VAL A 298 5.85 -7.53 -7.39
CA VAL A 298 6.35 -7.62 -6.01
C VAL A 298 6.90 -9.02 -5.69
N GLN A 299 6.35 -10.08 -6.27
CA GLN A 299 6.91 -11.42 -6.17
C GLN A 299 8.32 -11.48 -6.77
N GLU A 300 8.52 -10.93 -7.96
CA GLU A 300 9.84 -10.82 -8.59
C GLU A 300 10.77 -9.95 -7.74
N LEU A 301 10.32 -8.76 -7.34
CA LEU A 301 11.06 -7.84 -6.49
C LEU A 301 11.60 -8.51 -5.22
N ASN A 302 10.75 -9.28 -4.53
CA ASN A 302 11.14 -9.97 -3.30
C ASN A 302 12.10 -11.12 -3.58
N ASN A 303 11.78 -12.00 -4.53
CA ASN A 303 12.54 -13.23 -4.75
C ASN A 303 13.87 -13.01 -5.46
N ASP A 304 13.94 -12.06 -6.40
CA ASP A 304 15.09 -11.89 -7.29
C ASP A 304 16.03 -10.78 -6.81
N TYR A 305 15.53 -9.81 -6.03
CA TYR A 305 16.32 -8.66 -5.56
C TYR A 305 16.45 -8.57 -4.04
N LEU A 306 15.36 -8.61 -3.28
CA LEU A 306 15.39 -8.27 -1.84
C LEU A 306 15.80 -9.42 -0.92
N ILE A 307 15.32 -10.64 -1.18
CA ILE A 307 15.72 -11.82 -0.40
C ILE A 307 17.21 -12.18 -0.64
N PRO A 308 17.73 -12.19 -1.89
CA PRO A 308 19.12 -12.57 -2.14
C PRO A 308 20.16 -11.67 -1.48
N ILE A 309 19.86 -10.39 -1.25
CA ILE A 309 20.79 -9.45 -0.60
C ILE A 309 20.93 -9.68 0.91
N ALA A 310 20.19 -10.61 1.53
CA ALA A 310 20.29 -10.92 2.95
C ALA A 310 21.73 -11.11 3.43
N GLY A 311 22.56 -11.80 2.63
CA GLY A 311 23.96 -12.07 2.96
C GLY A 311 24.89 -10.85 2.92
N LEU A 312 24.44 -9.74 2.33
CA LEU A 312 25.16 -8.47 2.32
C LEU A 312 24.76 -7.57 3.49
N LEU A 313 23.59 -7.82 4.08
CA LEU A 313 23.05 -6.95 5.12
C LEU A 313 23.67 -7.26 6.49
N PRO A 314 23.99 -6.24 7.29
CA PRO A 314 24.39 -6.47 8.68
C PRO A 314 23.19 -6.97 9.49
N GLU A 315 23.46 -7.69 10.59
CA GLU A 315 22.43 -8.37 11.41
C GLU A 315 21.31 -7.43 11.88
N ASN A 316 21.63 -6.16 12.17
CA ASN A 316 20.65 -5.16 12.60
C ASN A 316 19.70 -4.67 11.49
N ARG A 317 19.84 -5.19 10.26
CA ARG A 317 18.93 -4.95 9.12
C ARG A 317 18.05 -6.16 8.81
N LEU A 318 18.29 -7.29 9.47
CA LEU A 318 17.51 -8.51 9.32
C LEU A 318 16.30 -8.50 10.27
N GLY A 319 15.31 -9.32 9.94
CA GLY A 319 14.10 -9.47 10.72
C GLY A 319 14.40 -9.97 12.12
N PRO A 320 13.87 -9.35 13.18
CA PRO A 320 14.27 -9.65 14.56
C PRO A 320 13.86 -11.05 15.03
N LYS A 321 12.92 -11.70 14.32
CA LYS A 321 12.38 -13.00 14.68
C LYS A 321 13.01 -14.14 13.89
N ASN A 322 12.98 -14.04 12.56
CA ASN A 322 13.40 -15.10 11.66
C ASN A 322 14.74 -14.81 10.96
N GLY A 323 15.36 -13.65 11.21
CA GLY A 323 16.61 -13.26 10.58
C GLY A 323 16.49 -13.06 9.07
N ASP A 324 15.28 -12.86 8.57
CA ASP A 324 14.98 -12.73 7.14
C ASP A 324 15.30 -11.33 6.62
N ALA A 325 15.63 -11.23 5.33
CA ALA A 325 15.82 -9.93 4.69
C ALA A 325 14.52 -9.08 4.69
N PRO A 326 14.64 -7.75 4.74
CA PRO A 326 13.52 -6.85 4.57
C PRO A 326 12.93 -7.03 3.18
N LYS A 327 11.61 -7.22 3.12
CA LYS A 327 10.87 -7.39 1.86
C LYS A 327 10.01 -6.16 1.57
N ALA A 328 9.69 -5.98 0.31
CA ALA A 328 8.75 -4.98 -0.15
C ALA A 328 7.34 -5.58 -0.28
N ALA A 329 6.36 -4.69 -0.21
CA ALA A 329 4.96 -4.96 -0.51
C ALA A 329 4.30 -3.66 -0.99
N CYS A 330 2.99 -3.71 -1.27
CA CYS A 330 2.25 -2.58 -1.84
C CYS A 330 2.50 -1.26 -1.07
N ARG A 331 2.49 -1.30 0.28
CA ARG A 331 2.66 -0.10 1.12
C ARG A 331 4.06 0.49 1.07
N THR A 332 5.08 -0.29 0.69
CA THR A 332 6.47 0.18 0.58
C THR A 332 6.57 1.35 -0.41
N CYS A 333 5.84 1.30 -1.52
CA CYS A 333 5.79 2.36 -2.53
C CYS A 333 4.56 3.27 -2.37
N HIS A 334 3.37 2.68 -2.22
CA HIS A 334 2.11 3.42 -2.29
C HIS A 334 1.84 4.31 -1.08
N LYS A 335 2.35 3.95 0.11
CA LYS A 335 2.23 4.77 1.34
C LYS A 335 0.80 5.23 1.68
N GLY A 336 -0.23 4.48 1.30
CA GLY A 336 -1.63 4.86 1.51
C GLY A 336 -2.27 5.67 0.38
N TYR A 337 -1.58 5.82 -0.75
CA TYR A 337 -2.08 6.51 -1.93
C TYR A 337 -2.28 5.53 -3.09
N GLN A 338 -3.31 5.78 -3.90
CA GLN A 338 -3.62 4.94 -5.07
C GLN A 338 -2.43 4.89 -6.05
N GLN A 339 -1.70 5.99 -6.19
CA GLN A 339 -0.47 6.08 -6.95
C GLN A 339 0.62 6.63 -6.03
N PRO A 340 1.83 6.03 -5.99
CA PRO A 340 2.95 6.58 -5.24
C PRO A 340 3.19 8.05 -5.61
N LEU A 341 3.47 8.90 -4.62
CA LEU A 341 3.67 10.35 -4.81
C LEU A 341 2.53 11.01 -5.61
N GLN A 342 1.31 10.47 -5.48
CA GLN A 342 0.10 10.89 -6.18
C GLN A 342 0.27 10.97 -7.72
N GLY A 343 1.08 10.08 -8.29
CA GLY A 343 1.29 10.01 -9.74
C GLY A 343 2.23 11.10 -10.28
N THR A 344 3.09 11.66 -9.43
CA THR A 344 4.17 12.56 -9.88
C THR A 344 5.07 11.81 -10.86
N ASN A 345 5.28 12.38 -12.06
CA ASN A 345 6.21 11.79 -13.02
C ASN A 345 7.65 12.03 -12.57
N VAL A 346 8.22 11.02 -11.93
CA VAL A 346 9.59 11.05 -11.41
C VAL A 346 10.59 10.71 -12.50
N ILE A 347 10.23 9.84 -13.46
CA ILE A 347 11.18 9.33 -14.44
C ILE A 347 11.56 10.36 -15.51
N LYS A 348 10.68 11.33 -15.77
CA LYS A 348 10.95 12.46 -16.68
C LYS A 348 12.28 13.18 -16.38
N ASP A 349 12.69 13.20 -15.12
CA ASP A 349 13.90 13.93 -14.68
C ASP A 349 15.13 13.04 -14.64
N TRP A 350 14.92 11.72 -14.71
CA TRP A 350 15.93 10.68 -14.49
C TRP A 350 15.78 9.58 -15.54
N PRO A 351 15.89 9.90 -16.84
CA PRO A 351 15.77 8.91 -17.91
C PRO A 351 16.81 7.77 -17.77
N GLU A 352 17.92 8.02 -17.05
CA GLU A 352 18.94 7.01 -16.72
C GLU A 352 18.40 5.82 -15.91
N LEU A 353 17.28 6.00 -15.21
CA LEU A 353 16.61 4.95 -14.46
C LEU A 353 15.44 4.32 -15.22
N ALA A 354 15.10 4.80 -16.43
CA ALA A 354 13.90 4.38 -17.15
C ALA A 354 14.06 3.03 -17.86
N THR A 355 15.29 2.68 -18.24
CA THR A 355 15.63 1.50 -19.03
C THR A 355 17.05 1.05 -18.70
N THR A 356 17.36 -0.21 -19.00
CA THR A 356 18.72 -0.75 -19.03
C THR A 356 19.49 -0.38 -20.30
N GLY A 357 18.82 0.18 -21.32
CA GLY A 357 19.42 0.67 -22.55
C GLY A 357 19.86 2.14 -22.50
N ASP A 358 20.05 2.74 -23.67
CA ASP A 358 20.42 4.15 -23.79
C ASP A 358 19.27 5.06 -23.29
N PRO A 359 19.52 5.98 -22.35
CA PRO A 359 18.48 6.87 -21.84
C PRO A 359 17.95 7.84 -22.92
N ASP A 360 16.63 8.01 -22.98
CA ASP A 360 16.00 9.02 -23.82
C ASP A 360 15.94 10.38 -23.09
N TYR A 361 16.75 11.31 -23.55
CA TYR A 361 16.81 12.68 -23.03
C TYR A 361 15.79 13.63 -23.67
N GLY A 362 14.91 13.14 -24.54
CA GLY A 362 13.81 13.90 -25.14
C GLY A 362 14.27 14.94 -26.16
N GLN A 363 14.93 14.50 -27.24
CA GLN A 363 15.26 15.38 -28.38
C GLN A 363 14.03 15.87 -29.14
#